data_AF-A0A5B7H211-F1
#
_entry.id   AF-A0A5B7H211-F1
#
_cell.length_a   1.000
_cell.length_b   1.000
_cell.length_c   1.000
_cell.angle_alpha   90.00
_cell.angle_beta   90.00
_cell.angle_gamma   90.00
#
_symmetry.space_group_name_H-M   'P 1'
#
loop_
_entity.id
_entity.type
_entity.pdbx_description
1 polymer ?
#
loop_
_entity_poly.entity_id
_entity_poly.type
_entity_poly.pdbx_seq_one_letter_code
_entity_poly.pdbx_strand_id
1 'polypeptide(L)' 'MVAMVGDDLFGQNYLENLKSNNVDISFVGVSKEAATGVAPIVVDDAGVAAHWCYLLFAHHCTL' A
#
# COMPACT_ATOMS: atom_id res chain seq x y z
N MET A 1 -7.27 11.09 8.62
CA MET A 1 -6.84 9.69 8.44
C MET A 1 -5.77 9.37 9.48
N VAL A 2 -5.77 8.14 10.02
CA VAL A 2 -4.69 7.63 10.89
C VAL A 2 -4.08 6.43 10.18
N ALA A 3 -2.79 6.49 9.86
CA ALA A 3 -2.09 5.45 9.11
C ALA A 3 -0.57 5.56 9.31
N MET A 4 0.16 4.59 8.78
CA MET A 4 1.62 4.60 8.70
C MET A 4 2.03 4.25 7.27
N VAL A 5 2.94 5.02 6.68
CA VAL A 5 3.58 4.73 5.39
C VAL A 5 5.10 4.66 5.56
N GLY A 6 5.78 4.04 4.61
CA GLY A 6 7.24 4.07 4.55
C GLY A 6 7.75 5.38 3.96
N ASP A 7 9.01 5.72 4.26
CA ASP A 7 9.77 6.79 3.60
C ASP A 7 10.26 6.32 2.22
N ASP A 8 9.30 6.02 1.34
CA ASP A 8 9.51 5.49 0.00
C ASP A 8 8.58 6.13 -1.03
N LEU A 9 8.81 5.84 -2.32
CA LEU A 9 8.04 6.42 -3.42
C LEU A 9 6.54 6.12 -3.32
N PHE A 10 6.16 4.93 -2.85
CA PHE A 10 4.75 4.57 -2.69
C PHE A 10 4.08 5.40 -1.60
N GLY A 11 4.74 5.55 -0.44
CA GLY A 11 4.26 6.35 0.66
C GLY A 11 4.11 7.82 0.29
N GLN A 12 5.13 8.42 -0.33
CA GLN A 12 5.09 9.83 -0.73
C GLN A 12 3.98 10.10 -1.75
N ASN A 13 3.86 9.26 -2.79
CA ASN A 13 2.79 9.38 -3.78
C ASN A 13 1.39 9.21 -3.16
N TYR A 14 1.26 8.31 -2.18
CA TYR A 14 0.00 8.11 -1.46
C TYR A 14 -0.40 9.35 -0.65
N LEU A 15 0.56 9.96 0.07
CA LEU A 15 0.32 11.19 0.82
C LEU A 15 -0.03 12.37 -0.09
N GLU A 16 0.64 12.51 -1.23
CA GLU A 16 0.32 13.55 -2.23
C GLU A 16 -1.10 13.39 -2.78
N ASN A 17 -1.51 12.15 -3.09
CA ASN A 17 -2.87 11.85 -3.53
C ASN A 17 -3.92 12.23 -2.47
N LEU A 18 -3.68 11.89 -1.19
CA LEU A 18 -4.59 12.26 -0.11
C LEU A 18 -4.69 13.78 0.06
N LYS A 19 -3.56 14.48 0.00
CA LYS A 19 -3.53 15.96 0.06
C LYS A 19 -4.31 16.59 -1.10
N SER A 20 -4.10 16.10 -2.33
CA SER A 20 -4.79 16.65 -3.51
C SER A 20 -6.31 16.41 -3.47
N ASN A 21 -6.75 15.37 -2.77
CA ASN A 21 -8.14 15.08 -2.50
C ASN A 21 -8.68 15.71 -1.20
N ASN A 22 -7.95 16.67 -0.61
CA ASN A 22 -8.33 17.38 0.63
C ASN A 22 -8.61 16.47 1.83
N VAL A 23 -7.92 15.34 1.93
CA VAL A 23 -7.99 14.45 3.09
C VAL A 23 -7.03 14.94 4.17
N ASP A 24 -7.52 15.10 5.41
CA ASP A 24 -6.67 15.41 6.55
C ASP A 24 -5.74 14.22 6.87
N ILE A 25 -4.44 14.48 6.81
CA ILE A 25 -3.36 13.51 7.06
C ILE A 25 -2.51 13.86 8.29
N SER A 26 -2.98 14.76 9.16
CA SER A 26 -2.25 15.22 10.36
C SER A 26 -1.79 14.09 11.30
N PHE A 27 -2.43 12.92 11.23
CA PHE A 27 -2.11 11.73 12.03
C PHE A 27 -1.55 10.57 11.21
N VAL A 28 -1.04 10.83 9.99
CA VAL A 28 -0.33 9.82 9.20
C VAL A 28 1.17 9.91 9.50
N GLY A 29 1.73 8.82 10.02
CA GLY A 29 3.16 8.70 10.31
C GLY A 29 3.95 8.23 9.08
N VAL A 30 5.24 8.60 9.04
CA VAL A 30 6.20 8.12 8.04
C VAL A 30 7.32 7.37 8.76
N SER A 31 7.50 6.09 8.44
CA SER A 31 8.54 5.22 9.00
C SER A 31 9.75 5.13 8.08
N LYS A 32 10.95 5.30 8.61
CA LYS A 32 12.21 5.02 7.90
C LYS A 32 12.65 3.55 8.01
N GLU A 33 11.97 2.78 8.86
CA GLU A 33 12.36 1.41 9.24
C GLU A 33 11.50 0.36 8.53
N ALA A 34 10.38 0.77 7.93
CA ALA A 34 9.45 -0.12 7.23
C ALA A 34 9.02 0.46 5.88
N ALA A 35 8.85 -0.40 4.89
CA ALA A 35 8.30 -0.04 3.59
C ALA A 35 6.77 0.14 3.66
N THR A 36 6.21 0.94 2.76
CA THR A 36 4.77 1.09 2.56
C THR A 36 4.14 -0.23 2.12
N GLY A 37 3.07 -0.66 2.80
CA GLY A 37 2.34 -1.87 2.44
C GLY A 37 1.59 -1.72 1.11
N VAL A 38 1.80 -2.65 0.17
CA VAL A 38 1.14 -2.66 -1.14
C VAL A 38 0.51 -4.03 -1.38
N ALA A 39 -0.75 -4.04 -1.80
CA ALA A 39 -1.49 -5.25 -2.18
C ALA A 39 -2.02 -5.10 -3.61
N PRO A 40 -1.47 -5.84 -4.59
CA PRO A 40 -2.01 -5.83 -5.94
C PRO A 40 -3.40 -6.47 -5.98
N ILE A 41 -4.31 -5.85 -6.74
CA ILE A 41 -5.64 -6.37 -7.00
C ILE A 41 -5.76 -6.57 -8.51
N VAL A 42 -5.98 -7.82 -8.92
CA VAL A 42 -6.27 -8.15 -10.32
C VAL A 42 -7.78 -8.39 -10.43
N VAL A 43 -8.40 -7.75 -11.41
CA VAL A 43 -9.82 -7.85 -11.70
C VAL A 43 -9.98 -8.46 -13.08
N ASP A 44 -10.83 -9.47 -13.20
CA ASP A 44 -11.16 -10.06 -14.49
C ASP A 44 -12.21 -9.23 -15.27
N ASP A 45 -12.49 -9.62 -16.50
CA ASP A 45 -13.47 -8.93 -17.36
C ASP A 45 -14.90 -8.99 -16.81
N ALA A 46 -15.19 -9.91 -15.88
CA ALA A 46 -16.47 -10.02 -15.19
C ALA A 46 -16.55 -9.12 -13.95
N GLY A 47 -15.48 -8.38 -13.62
CA GLY A 47 -15.42 -7.50 -12.46
C GLY A 47 -15.11 -8.21 -11.14
N VAL A 48 -14.69 -9.48 -11.19
CA VAL A 48 -14.34 -10.26 -10.00
C VAL A 48 -12.91 -9.94 -9.59
N ALA A 49 -12.76 -9.35 -8.41
CA ALA A 49 -11.46 -9.11 -7.81
C ALA A 49 -10.90 -10.42 -7.26
N ALA A 50 -9.84 -10.92 -7.87
CA ALA A 50 -9.15 -12.09 -7.37
C ALA A 50 -8.14 -11.64 -6.31
N HIS A 51 -8.53 -11.75 -5.03
CA HIS A 51 -7.65 -11.52 -3.90
C HIS A 51 -6.67 -12.71 -3.76
N TRP A 52 -5.63 -12.73 -4.60
CA TRP A 52 -4.57 -13.72 -4.46
C TRP A 52 -3.57 -13.21 -3.41
N CYS A 53 -3.64 -13.81 -2.23
CA CYS A 53 -2.70 -13.72 -1.10
C CYS A 53 -1.25 -14.17 -1.45
N TYR A 54 -0.85 -14.14 -2.72
CA TYR A 54 0.37 -14.81 -3.22
C TYR A 54 1.64 -13.98 -3.13
N LEU A 55 1.55 -12.67 -2.85
CA LEU A 55 2.74 -11.80 -2.83
C LEU A 55 3.36 -11.58 -1.44
N LEU A 56 2.74 -12.08 -0.37
CA LEU A 56 3.35 -12.06 0.98
C LEU A 56 4.24 -13.27 1.29
N PHE A 57 4.26 -14.31 0.44
CA PHE A 57 5.01 -15.55 0.68
C PHE A 57 6.12 -15.88 -0.34
N ALA A 58 6.44 -14.98 -1.28
CA ALA A 58 7.47 -15.25 -2.29
C ALA A 58 8.93 -15.25 -1.74
N HIS A 59 9.15 -14.89 -0.47
CA HIS A 59 10.49 -14.90 0.15
C HIS A 59 10.74 -16.02 1.17
N HIS A 60 9.83 -16.99 1.36
CA HIS A 60 10.04 -18.08 2.33
C HIS A 60 9.72 -19.50 1.82
N CYS A 61 9.55 -19.69 0.51
CA CYS A 61 9.36 -21.03 -0.07
C CYS A 61 10.48 -21.35 -1.08
N THR A 62 11.69 -21.52 -0.55
CA THR A 62 12.73 -22.36 -1.17
C THR A 62 13.14 -23.39 -0.13
N LEU A 63 12.43 -24.52 -0.14
CA LEU A 63 12.88 -25.82 0.34
C LEU A 63 12.54 -26.85 -0.74
#